data_AF-A0A1S3D8W3-F1
#
_entry.id   AF-A0A1S3D8W3-F1
#
_cell.length_a   1.000
_cell.length_b   1.000
_cell.length_c   1.000
_cell.angle_alpha   90.00
_cell.angle_beta   90.00
_cell.angle_gamma   90.00
#
_symmetry.space_group_name_H-M   'P 1'
#
loop_
_entity.id
_entity.type
_entity.pdbx_description
1 polymer ?
#
loop_
_entity_poly.entity_id
_entity_poly.type
_entity_poly.pdbx_seq_one_letter_code
_entity_poly.pdbx_strand_id
1 'polypeptide(L)'
;MDLIKTLFRNQIFCFILLWVFFAPHGAEALLDPPSNNMTLPVFGSVTDGLPAAFGDFNSDELTDMFVLRDDRHTLQILLGADTEPLLRPAPDGALKCTYEKSISSVVPGLLDHLGGPQPKHS
;
A
#
# COMPACT_ATOMS: atom_id res chain seq x y z
N MET A 1 -63.53 -4.24 -30.73
CA MET A 1 -62.54 -4.34 -29.64
C MET A 1 -61.20 -4.68 -30.27
N ASP A 2 -60.10 -4.25 -29.65
CA ASP A 2 -58.71 -4.50 -30.06
C ASP A 2 -58.02 -3.53 -31.04
N LEU A 3 -58.09 -2.23 -30.77
CA LEU A 3 -56.98 -1.32 -31.16
C LEU A 3 -56.67 -0.24 -30.12
N ILE A 4 -56.87 -0.56 -28.84
CA ILE A 4 -56.33 0.21 -27.69
C ILE A 4 -54.89 -0.25 -27.37
N LYS A 5 -54.39 -1.33 -28.00
CA LYS A 5 -53.05 -1.91 -27.72
C LYS A 5 -51.90 -1.37 -28.57
N THR A 6 -52.14 -0.49 -29.53
CA THR A 6 -51.05 0.21 -30.26
C THR A 6 -50.90 1.67 -29.83
N LEU A 7 -51.43 2.01 -28.65
CA LEU A 7 -51.07 3.20 -27.86
C LEU A 7 -49.74 3.03 -27.09
N PHE A 8 -48.84 2.16 -27.58
CA PHE A 8 -47.56 1.85 -26.95
C PHE A 8 -46.42 1.84 -27.98
N ARG A 9 -46.28 2.92 -28.76
CA ARG A 9 -45.13 3.13 -29.65
C ARG A 9 -44.60 4.57 -29.59
N ASN A 10 -44.80 5.26 -28.47
CA ASN A 10 -44.31 6.63 -28.29
C ASN A 10 -43.81 6.97 -26.87
N GLN A 11 -43.53 5.95 -26.04
CA GLN A 11 -43.12 6.14 -24.63
C GLN A 11 -41.60 6.17 -24.40
N ILE A 12 -40.79 6.38 -25.44
CA ILE A 12 -39.33 6.51 -25.29
C ILE A 12 -38.89 7.98 -25.40
N PHE A 13 -39.67 8.83 -26.07
CA PHE A 13 -39.26 10.21 -26.33
C PHE A 13 -39.54 11.20 -25.18
N CYS A 14 -40.37 10.85 -24.20
CA CYS A 14 -40.64 11.71 -23.04
C CYS A 14 -39.72 11.47 -21.83
N PHE A 15 -39.03 10.33 -21.74
CA PHE A 15 -38.20 10.02 -20.56
C PHE A 15 -36.80 10.62 -20.62
N ILE A 16 -36.26 10.91 -21.80
CA ILE A 16 -34.87 11.41 -21.95
C ILE A 16 -34.76 12.92 -21.64
N LEU A 17 -35.86 13.67 -21.75
CA LEU A 17 -35.86 15.12 -21.49
C LEU A 17 -36.23 15.53 -20.06
N LEU A 18 -36.61 14.58 -19.18
CA LEU A 18 -36.97 14.88 -17.78
C LEU A 18 -35.91 14.47 -16.75
N TRP A 19 -34.82 13.80 -17.15
CA TRP A 19 -33.70 13.48 -16.26
C TRP A 19 -32.59 14.54 -16.26
N VAL A 20 -32.76 15.65 -16.99
CA VAL A 20 -31.75 16.73 -17.07
C VAL A 20 -32.04 17.90 -16.12
N PHE A 21 -33.23 17.96 -15.47
CA PHE A 21 -33.65 19.16 -14.73
C PHE A 21 -33.88 19.00 -13.22
N PHE A 22 -33.66 17.83 -12.63
CA PHE A 22 -33.80 17.63 -11.17
C PHE A 22 -32.68 16.76 -10.58
N ALA A 23 -31.45 17.28 -10.63
CA ALA A 23 -30.45 16.95 -9.61
C ALA A 23 -30.07 18.27 -8.91
N PRO A 24 -30.71 18.61 -7.77
CA PRO A 24 -30.11 19.56 -6.85
C PRO A 24 -28.94 18.87 -6.13
N HIS A 25 -28.10 19.67 -5.45
CA HIS A 25 -26.84 19.31 -4.77
C HIS A 25 -25.65 19.30 -5.77
N GLY A 26 -25.02 20.43 -6.07
CA GLY A 26 -24.40 21.28 -5.07
C GLY A 26 -23.22 20.57 -4.42
N ALA A 27 -22.19 20.24 -5.20
CA ALA A 27 -20.78 20.15 -4.81
C ALA A 27 -19.95 19.56 -5.96
N GLU A 28 -19.82 20.28 -7.08
CA GLU A 28 -18.58 20.15 -7.86
C GLU A 28 -17.52 20.93 -7.09
N ALA A 29 -17.11 20.39 -5.93
CA ALA A 29 -15.82 20.71 -5.39
C ALA A 29 -14.86 20.25 -6.47
N LEU A 30 -14.20 21.23 -7.09
CA LEU A 30 -13.11 21.04 -8.02
C LEU A 30 -11.95 20.42 -7.21
N LEU A 31 -12.10 19.12 -6.90
CA LEU A 31 -11.09 18.31 -6.27
C LEU A 31 -10.02 18.16 -7.33
N ASP A 32 -8.93 18.87 -7.11
CA ASP A 32 -7.64 18.62 -7.71
C ASP A 32 -7.50 17.09 -7.91
N PRO A 33 -7.36 16.58 -9.15
CA PRO A 33 -7.29 15.14 -9.39
C PRO A 33 -6.20 14.60 -8.46
N PRO A 34 -6.50 13.59 -7.60
CA PRO A 34 -5.65 13.28 -6.47
C PRO A 34 -4.24 13.01 -6.99
N SER A 35 -3.34 13.94 -6.67
CA SER A 35 -1.94 13.97 -7.03
C SER A 35 -1.32 12.60 -6.76
N ASN A 36 -1.22 11.72 -7.76
CA ASN A 36 -0.48 10.44 -7.79
C ASN A 36 -0.11 9.86 -6.40
N ASN A 37 -1.11 9.72 -5.51
CA ASN A 37 -0.86 9.47 -4.09
C ASN A 37 -0.69 7.97 -3.92
N MET A 38 0.56 7.53 -3.98
CA MET A 38 0.94 6.12 -3.86
C MET A 38 1.05 5.66 -2.41
N THR A 39 0.81 6.51 -1.41
CA THR A 39 1.01 6.15 0.00
C THR A 39 0.09 5.00 0.41
N LEU A 40 -1.19 5.05 0.05
CA LEU A 40 -2.15 3.99 0.36
C LEU A 40 -1.87 2.68 -0.41
N PRO A 41 -1.68 2.69 -1.74
CA PRO A 41 -1.27 1.51 -2.50
C PRO A 41 0.00 0.82 -1.99
N VAL A 42 1.01 1.61 -1.57
CA VAL A 42 2.30 1.06 -1.17
C VAL A 42 2.28 0.60 0.28
N PHE A 43 1.86 1.47 1.21
CA PHE A 43 2.03 1.26 2.64
C PHE A 43 0.74 0.87 3.37
N GLY A 44 -0.43 0.99 2.72
CA GLY A 44 -1.71 0.77 3.37
C GLY A 44 -1.86 1.61 4.65
N SER A 45 -2.07 0.97 5.78
CA SER A 45 -2.19 1.61 7.09
C SER A 45 -0.85 1.92 7.79
N VAL A 46 0.28 1.58 7.16
CA VAL A 46 1.62 1.55 7.77
C VAL A 46 2.41 2.80 7.37
N THR A 47 1.91 3.99 7.73
CA THR A 47 2.39 5.28 7.18
C THR A 47 3.29 6.11 8.11
N ASP A 48 3.52 5.64 9.32
CA ASP A 48 4.23 6.33 10.42
C ASP A 48 5.71 5.89 10.58
N GLY A 49 6.33 5.37 9.52
CA GLY A 49 7.73 4.90 9.53
C GLY A 49 8.68 5.78 8.73
N LEU A 50 9.94 5.83 9.13
CA LEU A 50 11.03 6.47 8.40
C LEU A 50 11.82 5.41 7.59
N PRO A 51 11.82 5.43 6.25
CA PRO A 51 12.60 4.50 5.44
C PRO A 51 14.10 4.62 5.75
N ALA A 52 14.76 3.47 5.89
CA ALA A 52 16.18 3.38 6.25
C ALA A 52 17.03 2.66 5.19
N ALA A 53 16.45 1.65 4.55
CA ALA A 53 17.05 0.94 3.41
C ALA A 53 15.95 0.20 2.60
N PHE A 54 16.24 -0.18 1.36
CA PHE A 54 15.33 -0.92 0.48
C PHE A 54 16.11 -1.85 -0.44
N GLY A 55 15.49 -2.93 -0.88
CA GLY A 55 16.09 -3.99 -1.71
C GLY A 55 15.33 -5.30 -1.55
N ASP A 56 15.72 -6.34 -2.30
CA ASP A 56 15.21 -7.71 -2.09
C ASP A 56 16.12 -8.41 -1.07
N PHE A 57 15.63 -8.62 0.16
CA PHE A 57 16.45 -9.17 1.25
C PHE A 57 16.15 -10.64 1.56
N ASN A 58 15.08 -11.19 0.99
CA ASN A 58 14.70 -12.61 1.15
C ASN A 58 14.80 -13.41 -0.17
N SER A 59 15.24 -12.77 -1.25
CA SER A 59 15.44 -13.34 -2.59
C SER A 59 14.14 -13.78 -3.28
N ASP A 60 13.02 -13.08 -3.03
CA ASP A 60 11.73 -13.36 -3.67
C ASP A 60 11.43 -12.48 -4.90
N GLU A 61 12.42 -11.68 -5.34
CA GLU A 61 12.35 -10.73 -6.46
C GLU A 61 11.48 -9.48 -6.19
N LEU A 62 10.90 -9.35 -4.99
CA LEU A 62 10.12 -8.19 -4.59
C LEU A 62 10.97 -7.21 -3.76
N THR A 63 10.65 -5.92 -3.85
CA THR A 63 11.36 -4.91 -3.05
C THR A 63 10.82 -4.87 -1.64
N ASP A 64 11.68 -5.16 -0.68
CA ASP A 64 11.45 -4.98 0.75
C ASP A 64 11.95 -3.60 1.22
N MET A 65 11.52 -3.21 2.41
CA MET A 65 11.93 -1.94 3.03
C MET A 65 12.19 -2.06 4.52
N PHE A 66 13.34 -1.55 4.95
CA PHE A 66 13.66 -1.34 6.36
C PHE A 66 13.07 0.01 6.77
N VAL A 67 12.25 0.02 7.81
CA VAL A 67 11.63 1.22 8.37
C VAL A 67 11.98 1.38 9.84
N LEU A 68 12.35 2.60 10.21
CA LEU A 68 12.54 3.03 11.60
C LEU A 68 11.23 3.58 12.14
N ARG A 69 10.87 3.17 13.35
CA ARG A 69 9.67 3.55 14.09
C ARG A 69 10.04 3.93 15.51
N ASP A 70 9.05 4.45 16.23
CA ASP A 70 9.16 4.72 17.66
C ASP A 70 10.38 5.62 17.99
N ASP A 71 10.46 6.77 17.29
CA ASP A 71 11.61 7.71 17.34
C ASP A 71 12.97 7.04 17.07
N ARG A 72 13.00 6.12 16.10
CA ARG A 72 14.18 5.32 15.70
C ARG A 72 14.63 4.30 16.75
N HIS A 73 13.79 3.90 17.70
CA HIS A 73 14.10 2.80 18.62
C HIS A 73 13.68 1.44 18.07
N THR A 74 12.83 1.42 17.04
CA THR A 74 12.33 0.18 16.46
C THR A 74 12.73 0.08 15.00
N LEU A 75 13.37 -1.02 14.63
CA LEU A 75 13.61 -1.42 13.25
C LEU A 75 12.57 -2.46 12.85
N GLN A 76 11.88 -2.23 11.74
CA GLN A 76 10.94 -3.19 11.18
C GLN A 76 11.23 -3.37 9.70
N ILE A 77 11.12 -4.60 9.20
CA ILE A 77 11.19 -4.89 7.77
C ILE A 77 9.76 -5.06 7.25
N LEU A 78 9.43 -4.33 6.20
CA LEU A 78 8.24 -4.51 5.40
C LEU A 78 8.62 -5.34 4.18
N LEU A 79 7.91 -6.44 3.96
CA LEU A 79 8.12 -7.35 2.85
C LEU A 79 7.34 -6.89 1.62
N GLY A 80 7.93 -7.06 0.45
CA GLY A 80 7.25 -6.85 -0.83
C GLY A 80 6.06 -7.78 -1.04
N ALA A 81 5.07 -7.34 -1.81
CA ALA A 81 3.92 -8.15 -2.22
C ALA A 81 3.45 -7.80 -3.65
N ASP A 82 2.96 -8.79 -4.37
CA ASP A 82 2.41 -8.64 -5.74
C ASP A 82 1.05 -7.92 -5.80
N THR A 83 0.46 -7.62 -4.65
CA THR A 83 -0.86 -6.99 -4.53
C THR A 83 -0.82 -5.89 -3.50
N GLU A 84 -1.66 -4.88 -3.65
CA GLU A 84 -1.78 -3.82 -2.65
C GLU A 84 -2.28 -4.37 -1.29
N PRO A 85 -1.74 -3.88 -0.16
CA PRO A 85 -0.62 -2.95 -0.06
C PRO A 85 0.71 -3.63 -0.45
N LEU A 86 1.53 -2.94 -1.26
CA LEU A 86 2.76 -3.51 -1.86
C LEU A 86 3.89 -3.76 -0.86
N LEU A 87 3.84 -3.12 0.31
CA LEU A 87 4.76 -3.35 1.43
C LEU A 87 3.97 -3.72 2.68
N ARG A 88 4.29 -4.86 3.29
CA ARG A 88 3.53 -5.43 4.42
C ARG A 88 4.44 -5.82 5.57
N PRO A 89 4.03 -5.62 6.83
CA PRO A 89 4.72 -6.22 7.96
C PRO A 89 4.82 -7.73 7.81
N ALA A 90 5.98 -8.29 8.19
CA ALA A 90 6.10 -9.75 8.29
C ALA A 90 5.06 -10.32 9.26
N PRO A 91 4.53 -11.54 9.00
CA PRO A 91 3.59 -12.22 9.90
C PRO A 91 4.13 -12.30 11.32
N ASP A 92 3.22 -12.17 12.30
CA ASP A 92 3.51 -12.26 13.73
C ASP A 92 4.61 -11.29 14.24
N GLY A 93 4.96 -10.27 13.46
CA GLY A 93 6.02 -9.32 13.80
C GLY A 93 7.42 -9.93 13.76
N ALA A 94 7.64 -11.04 13.04
CA ALA A 94 8.89 -11.77 13.00
C ALA A 94 10.12 -10.93 12.58
N LEU A 95 9.91 -9.88 11.78
CA LEU A 95 10.95 -8.96 11.32
C LEU A 95 10.85 -7.58 11.98
N LYS A 96 10.59 -7.55 13.29
CA LYS A 96 10.54 -6.33 14.11
C LYS A 96 11.47 -6.47 15.32
N CYS A 97 12.39 -5.52 15.48
CA CYS A 97 13.33 -5.44 16.59
C CYS A 97 13.23 -4.07 17.27
N THR A 98 13.29 -4.04 18.59
CA THR A 98 13.28 -2.79 19.38
C THR A 98 14.54 -2.71 20.22
N TYR A 99 15.11 -1.51 20.31
CA TYR A 99 16.38 -1.22 20.96
C TYR A 99 16.20 -0.12 22.01
N GLU A 100 16.93 -0.21 23.11
CA GLU A 100 16.95 0.82 24.16
C GLU A 100 17.56 2.16 23.71
N LYS A 101 18.41 2.12 22.68
CA LYS A 101 19.07 3.30 22.11
C LYS A 101 18.55 3.57 20.71
N SER A 102 18.48 4.85 20.35
CA SER A 102 18.10 5.26 19.00
C SER A 102 19.08 4.74 17.95
N ILE A 103 18.53 4.16 16.88
CA ILE A 103 19.27 3.72 15.70
C ILE A 103 19.70 4.95 14.90
N SER A 104 21.00 5.05 14.61
CA SER A 104 21.57 6.15 13.83
C SER A 104 21.75 5.82 12.35
N SER A 105 21.88 4.53 12.01
CA SER A 105 22.10 4.06 10.64
C SER A 105 21.67 2.61 10.50
N VAL A 106 21.24 2.25 9.29
CA VAL A 106 20.90 0.89 8.87
C VAL A 106 21.67 0.61 7.59
N VAL A 107 22.52 -0.41 7.62
CA VAL A 107 23.27 -0.85 6.44
C VAL A 107 22.96 -2.33 6.24
N PRO A 108 22.08 -2.69 5.28
CA PRO A 108 21.84 -4.08 4.96
C PRO A 108 23.10 -4.72 4.37
N GLY A 109 23.37 -5.96 4.75
CA GLY A 109 24.49 -6.72 4.23
C GLY A 109 24.45 -8.16 4.71
N LEU A 110 25.16 -9.01 3.98
CA LEU A 110 25.40 -10.39 4.38
C LEU A 110 26.55 -10.40 5.38
N LEU A 111 26.24 -10.61 6.67
CA LEU A 111 27.26 -10.73 7.71
C LEU A 111 27.70 -12.19 7.87
N ASP A 112 28.52 -12.67 6.95
CA ASP A 112 29.12 -14.00 7.04
C ASP A 112 30.39 -13.97 7.90
N HIS A 113 30.19 -13.98 9.22
CA HIS A 113 31.22 -14.40 10.16
C HIS A 113 30.61 -15.46 11.08
N LEU A 114 30.51 -16.70 10.59
CA LEU A 114 30.39 -17.87 11.45
C LEU A 114 31.64 -17.93 12.34
N GLY A 115 31.57 -17.29 13.51
CA GLY A 115 32.55 -17.37 14.59
C GLY A 115 32.55 -18.73 15.30
N GLY A 116 32.48 -19.82 14.55
CA GLY A 116 32.79 -21.16 15.05
C GLY A 116 34.31 -21.37 15.07
N PRO A 117 34.87 -22.07 16.07
CA PRO A 117 36.31 -22.31 16.13
C PRO A 117 36.77 -23.10 14.89
N GLN A 118 37.65 -22.48 14.09
CA GLN A 118 38.34 -23.16 13.00
C GLN A 118 39.31 -24.19 13.60
N PRO A 119 39.24 -25.49 13.22
CA PRO A 119 40.20 -26.47 13.69
C PRO A 119 41.58 -26.11 13.10
N LYS A 120 42.54 -25.83 13.98
CA LYS A 120 43.94 -25.74 13.59
C LYS A 120 44.39 -27.14 13.15
N HIS A 121 44.48 -27.36 11.85
CA HIS A 121 45.27 -28.47 11.33
C HIS A 121 46.75 -28.07 11.38
N SER A 122 47.47 -28.76 12.26
CA SER A 122 48.93 -28.91 12.22
C SER A 122 49.34 -29.87 11.11
#